data_AF-A0A8S9JK09-F1
#
_entry.id   AF-A0A8S9JK09-F1
#
_cell.length_a   1.000
_cell.length_b   1.000
_cell.length_c   1.000
_cell.angle_alpha   90.00
_cell.angle_beta   90.00
_cell.angle_gamma   90.00
#
_symmetry.space_group_name_H-M   'P 1'
#
loop_
_entity.id
_entity.type
_entity.pdbx_description
1 polymer ?
#
loop_
_entity_poly.entity_id
_entity_poly.type
_entity_poly.pdbx_seq_one_letter_code
_entity_poly.pdbx_strand_id
1 'polypeptide(L)' 'MDIKEALNRLPREVVDARNQRLKRAMDLSMKHEYLPKDLQAVQTPFRSYLQEMLALVSLSLSLSLF' A
#
# COMPACT_ATOMS: atom_id res chain seq x y z
N MET A 1 -8.02 -2.08 -13.38
CA MET A 1 -7.32 -0.93 -12.79
C MET A 1 -5.97 -1.40 -12.30
N ASP A 2 -4.91 -0.75 -12.79
CA ASP A 2 -3.50 -1.14 -12.68
C ASP A 2 -3.04 -1.38 -11.23
N ILE A 3 -3.67 -0.71 -10.26
CA ILE A 3 -3.42 -0.90 -8.82
C ILE A 3 -3.74 -2.33 -8.36
N LYS A 4 -4.86 -2.91 -8.79
CA LYS A 4 -5.24 -4.27 -8.38
C LYS A 4 -4.23 -5.29 -8.90
N GLU A 5 -3.80 -5.11 -10.14
CA GLU A 5 -2.80 -5.97 -10.76
C GLU A 5 -1.42 -5.80 -10.12
N ALA A 6 -1.00 -4.56 -9.86
CA ALA A 6 0.24 -4.28 -9.15
C ALA A 6 0.26 -4.90 -7.75
N LEU A 7 -0.85 -4.83 -7.01
CA LEU A 7 -0.94 -5.47 -5.69
C LEU A 7 -0.87 -6.99 -5.77
N ASN A 8 -1.44 -7.62 -6.81
CA ASN A 8 -1.38 -9.06 -7.01
C ASN A 8 0.04 -9.58 -7.33
N ARG A 9 0.91 -8.71 -7.87
CA ARG A 9 2.31 -9.05 -8.21
C ARG A 9 3.30 -8.82 -7.08
N LEU A 10 2.88 -8.16 -5.98
CA LEU A 10 3.75 -7.92 -4.84
C LEU A 10 3.92 -9.18 -3.97
N PRO A 11 5.02 -9.28 -3.20
CA PRO A 11 5.19 -10.32 -2.19
C PRO A 11 4.05 -10.30 -1.17
N ARG A 12 3.64 -11.49 -0.72
CA ARG A 12 2.49 -11.65 0.17
C ARG A 12 2.68 -10.92 1.50
N GLU A 13 3.91 -10.90 2.02
CA GLU A 13 4.27 -10.24 3.28
C GLU A 13 4.02 -8.73 3.21
N VAL A 14 4.27 -8.11 2.04
CA VAL A 14 4.03 -6.68 1.80
C VAL A 14 2.54 -6.38 1.79
N VAL A 15 1.76 -7.24 1.13
CA VAL A 15 0.30 -7.12 1.04
C VAL A 15 -0.36 -7.33 2.41
N ASP A 16 0.09 -8.32 3.17
CA ASP A 16 -0.41 -8.59 4.51
C ASP A 16 -0.08 -7.44 5.47
N ALA A 17 1.14 -6.90 5.42
CA ALA A 17 1.52 -5.72 6.19
C ALA A 17 0.69 -4.48 5.81
N ARG A 18 0.38 -4.29 4.51
CA ARG A 18 -0.55 -3.25 4.04
C ARG A 18 -1.94 -3.45 4.65
N ASN A 19 -2.48 -4.66 4.58
CA ASN A 19 -3.82 -4.96 5.08
C ASN A 19 -3.92 -4.74 6.60
N GLN A 20 -2.87 -5.09 7.35
CA GLN A 20 -2.81 -4.82 8.78
C GLN A 20 -2.79 -3.31 9.09
N ARG A 21 -2.01 -2.52 8.34
CA ARG A 21 -2.00 -1.04 8.47
C ARG A 21 -3.38 -0.43 8.20
N LEU A 22 -4.06 -0.89 7.15
CA LEU A 22 -5.41 -0.42 6.80
C LEU A 22 -6.44 -0.82 7.86
N LYS A 23 -6.39 -2.06 8.36
CA LYS A 23 -7.27 -2.52 9.45
C LYS A 23 -7.08 -1.69 10.71
N ARG A 24 -5.84 -1.39 11.09
CA ARG A 24 -5.53 -0.50 12.23
C ARG A 24 -6.04 0.91 12.01
N ALA A 25 -5.88 1.47 10.81
CA ALA A 25 -6.40 2.80 10.49
C ALA A 25 -7.93 2.85 10.58
N MET A 26 -8.63 1.82 10.09
CA MET A 26 -10.08 1.70 10.21
C MET A 26 -10.53 1.57 11.67
N ASP A 27 -9.87 0.74 12.48
CA ASP A 27 -10.19 0.59 13.90
C ASP A 27 -10.06 1.91 14.67
N LEU A 28 -8.95 2.63 14.48
CA LEU A 28 -8.73 3.95 15.08
C LEU A 28 -9.76 4.97 14.58
N SER A 29 -10.09 4.95 13.29
CA SER A 29 -11.10 5.84 12.71
C SER A 29 -12.50 5.58 13.30
N MET A 30 -12.87 4.32 13.51
CA MET A 30 -14.16 3.95 14.13
C MET A 30 -14.25 4.41 15.59
N LYS A 31 -13.11 4.43 16.30
CA LYS A 31 -13.02 4.91 17.69
C LYS A 31 -12.87 6.42 17.80
N HIS A 32 -12.72 7.14 16.68
CA HIS A 32 -12.33 8.55 16.65
C HIS A 32 -11.04 8.83 17.42
N GLU A 33 -10.11 7.88 17.39
CA GLU A 33 -8.81 7.94 18.06
C GLU A 33 -7.67 8.09 17.05
N TYR A 34 -6.55 8.62 17.51
CA TYR A 34 -5.31 8.70 16.73
C TYR A 34 -4.30 7.67 17.23
N LEU A 35 -3.35 7.33 16.36
CA LEU A 35 -2.24 6.45 16.74
C LEU A 35 -1.43 7.10 17.88
N PRO A 36 -0.95 6.36 18.90
CA PRO A 36 -0.10 6.93 19.96
C PRO A 36 1.14 7.65 19.41
N LYS A 37 1.59 8.73 20.08
CA LYS A 37 2.70 9.59 19.59
C LYS A 37 3.99 8.82 19.32
N ASP A 38 4.36 7.87 20.17
CA ASP A 38 5.56 7.06 20.02
C ASP A 38 5.51 6.21 18.73
N LEU A 39 4.31 5.69 18.41
CA LEU A 39 4.08 4.92 17.19
C LEU A 39 3.97 5.80 15.95
N GLN A 40 3.53 7.06 16.08
CA GLN A 40 3.55 8.03 14.99
C GLN A 40 4.99 8.40 14.60
N ALA A 41 5.88 8.60 15.58
CA ALA A 41 7.27 8.99 15.35
C ALA A 41 8.06 7.96 14.52
N VAL A 42 7.70 6.68 14.61
CA VAL A 42 8.34 5.59 13.85
C VAL A 42 7.69 5.31 12.50
N GLN A 43 6.57 5.96 12.15
CA GLN A 43 5.95 5.74 10.85
C GLN A 43 6.83 6.31 9.73
N THR A 44 6.80 5.65 8.57
CA THR A 44 7.47 6.12 7.35
C THR A 44 6.45 6.32 6.21
N PRO A 45 5.63 7.40 6.23
CA PRO A 45 4.49 7.56 5.32
C PRO A 45 4.88 7.59 3.84
N PHE A 46 6.02 8.20 3.51
CA PHE A 46 6.47 8.40 2.12
C PHE A 46 7.35 7.27 1.59
N ARG A 47 7.58 6.21 2.37
CA ARG A 47 8.30 5.03 1.90
C ARG A 47 7.36 4.17 1.05
N SER A 48 7.33 4.44 -0.24
CA SER A 48 6.49 3.72 -1.19
C SER A 48 6.95 2.28 -1.37
N TYR A 49 6.00 1.34 -1.39
CA TYR A 49 6.21 -0.07 -1.73
C TYR A 49 5.46 -0.48 -3.01
N LEU A 50 4.74 0.45 -3.64
CA LEU A 50 3.83 0.18 -4.76
C LEU A 50 4.23 0.90 -6.05
N GLN A 51 4.98 2.00 -5.96
CA GLN A 51 5.29 2.87 -7.10
C GLN A 51 6.06 2.15 -8.21
N GLU A 52 7.08 1.36 -7.86
CA GLU A 52 7.85 0.58 -8.83
C GLU A 52 6.96 -0.45 -9.55
N MET A 53 6.13 -1.18 -8.80
CA MET A 53 5.25 -2.19 -9.37
C MET A 53 4.15 -1.56 -10.25
N LEU A 54 3.63 -0.41 -9.86
CA LEU A 54 2.70 0.36 -10.70
C LEU A 54 3.34 0.80 -12.01
N ALA A 55 4.56 1.34 -11.98
CA ALA A 55 5.28 1.74 -13.18
C ALA A 55 5.49 0.54 -14.13
N LEU A 56 5.87 -0.63 -13.59
CA LEU A 56 6.02 -1.86 -14.37
C LEU A 56 4.71 -2.31 -15.02
N VAL A 57 3.59 -2.29 -14.28
CA VAL A 57 2.28 -2.67 -14.82
C VAL A 57 1.85 -1.70 -15.92
N SER A 58 1.95 -0.38 -15.70
CA SER A 58 1.58 0.63 -16.69
C SER A 58 2.44 0.56 -17.96
N LEU A 59 3.75 0.33 -17.82
CA LEU A 59 4.64 0.08 -18.96
C LEU A 59 4.24 -1.19 -19.73
N SER A 60 3.99 -2.29 -19.04
CA SER A 60 3.59 -3.54 -19.69
C SER A 60 2.28 -3.41 -20.48
N LEU A 61 1.32 -2.64 -19.96
CA LEU A 61 0.06 -2.37 -20.65
C LEU A 61 0.25 -1.49 -21.88
N SER A 62 1.11 -0.47 -21.81
CA SER A 62 1.43 0.37 -22.98
C SER A 62 2.10 -0.41 -24.12
N LEU A 63 2.96 -1.39 -23.80
CA LEU A 63 3.62 -2.24 -24.79
C LEU A 63 2.68 -3.27 -25.41
N SER A 64 1.64 -3.71 -24.68
CA SER A 64 0.63 -4.63 -25.21
C SER A 64 -0.40 -4.00 -26.15
N LEU A 65 -0.39 -2.66 -26.29
CA LEU A 65 -1.32 -1.87 -27.09
C LEU A 65 -0.72 -1.39 -28.44
N PHE A 66 0.51 -1.78 -28.76
CA PHE A 66 1.18 -1.57 -30.05
C PHE A 66 1.46 -2.92 -30.71
#